data_AF-A0A6B2G541-F1
#
_entry.id   AF-A0A6B2G541-F1
#
_cell.length_a   1.000
_cell.length_b   1.000
_cell.length_c   1.000
_cell.angle_alpha   90.00
_cell.angle_beta   90.00
_cell.angle_gamma   90.00
#
_symmetry.space_group_name_H-M   'P 1'
#
loop_
_entity.id
_entity.type
_entity.pdbx_description
1 polymer ?
#
loop_
_entity_poly.entity_id
_entity_poly.type
_entity_poly.pdbx_seq_one_letter_code
_entity_poly.pdbx_strand_id
1 'polypeptide(L)'
;KINGKDGESCIEFKIISRILSGFRTSVAIHLSARYPLETDRFHTTWGINYSQLERRFSSQATGLNGSLWIKDVFFTYMIVHRSLLKLSVLLKTLNIETGSQHADHHSKELMLALIDQLKIAPGTFRESVMFSDTQTSPKIMDTICTKFKNISRILDCVACDKCRLWGKAQVQGLATALKILFTPTNGVIQDKLSPAVKLNRMEIVSLFNVFSRFSNSLNYLNQWRKHMLLDAVAKSDL
;
A
#
# COMPACT_ATOMS: atom_id res chain seq x y z
N LYS A 1 -10.44 38.63 -1.13
CA LYS A 1 -11.40 37.90 -2.00
C LYS A 1 -10.63 36.82 -2.75
N ILE A 2 -10.70 35.57 -2.30
CA ILE A 2 -10.18 34.43 -3.07
C ILE A 2 -11.41 33.67 -3.56
N ASN A 3 -11.91 34.08 -4.72
CA ASN A 3 -12.83 33.28 -5.50
C ASN A 3 -11.96 32.49 -6.49
N GLY A 4 -11.74 31.21 -6.20
CA GLY A 4 -11.05 30.27 -7.08
C GLY A 4 -11.77 28.94 -7.05
N LYS A 5 -12.14 28.43 -8.22
CA LYS A 5 -12.83 27.16 -8.46
C LYS A 5 -11.96 25.94 -8.09
N ASP A 6 -11.72 25.68 -6.81
CA ASP A 6 -10.81 24.61 -6.32
C ASP A 6 -11.54 23.42 -5.66
N GLY A 7 -12.72 23.04 -6.17
CA GLY A 7 -13.45 21.87 -5.67
C GLY A 7 -12.77 20.53 -6.05
N GLU A 8 -12.36 20.38 -7.31
CA GLU A 8 -11.82 19.13 -7.86
C GLU A 8 -10.36 18.87 -7.39
N SER A 9 -9.54 19.92 -7.29
CA SER A 9 -8.15 19.90 -6.78
C SER A 9 -8.01 19.36 -5.34
N CYS A 10 -9.07 19.49 -4.53
CA CYS A 10 -9.02 19.17 -3.10
C CYS A 10 -9.12 17.66 -2.79
N ILE A 11 -9.92 16.90 -3.54
CA ILE A 11 -10.15 15.47 -3.26
C ILE A 11 -8.93 14.64 -3.64
N GLU A 12 -8.34 14.87 -4.81
CA GLU A 12 -7.10 14.21 -5.25
C GLU A 12 -5.96 14.48 -4.27
N PHE A 13 -5.79 15.74 -3.88
CA PHE A 13 -4.78 16.11 -2.91
C PHE A 13 -4.98 15.39 -1.58
N LYS A 14 -6.23 15.26 -1.09
CA LYS A 14 -6.55 14.48 0.11
C LYS A 14 -6.23 13.00 -0.05
N ILE A 15 -6.60 12.38 -1.18
CA ILE A 15 -6.32 10.95 -1.44
C ILE A 15 -4.81 10.70 -1.46
N ILE A 16 -4.05 11.49 -2.23
CA ILE A 16 -2.59 11.36 -2.32
C ILE A 16 -1.95 11.59 -0.96
N SER A 17 -2.38 12.61 -0.22
CA SER A 17 -1.83 12.91 1.11
C SER A 17 -2.05 11.74 2.08
N ARG A 18 -3.23 11.11 2.06
CA ARG A 18 -3.50 9.92 2.87
C ARG A 18 -2.68 8.71 2.43
N ILE A 19 -2.49 8.50 1.12
CA ILE A 19 -1.63 7.42 0.60
C ILE A 19 -0.18 7.62 1.05
N LEU A 20 0.34 8.84 0.96
CA LEU A 20 1.71 9.16 1.39
C LEU A 20 1.87 9.08 2.91
N SER A 21 0.85 9.48 3.67
CA SER A 21 0.75 9.28 5.12
C SER A 21 0.82 7.79 5.47
N GLY A 22 0.00 6.96 4.81
CA GLY A 22 0.01 5.50 4.98
C GLY A 22 1.34 4.86 4.59
N PHE A 23 1.97 5.33 3.50
CA PHE A 23 3.31 4.88 3.09
C PHE A 23 4.38 5.19 4.16
N ARG A 24 4.48 6.43 4.63
CA ARG A 24 5.42 6.82 5.68
C ARG A 24 5.20 6.03 6.96
N THR A 25 3.94 5.85 7.35
CA THR A 25 3.54 5.09 8.53
C THR A 25 3.91 3.61 8.39
N SER A 26 3.66 3.02 7.21
CA SER A 26 4.04 1.62 6.90
C SER A 26 5.55 1.40 7.00
N VAL A 27 6.36 2.35 6.52
CA VAL A 27 7.83 2.31 6.68
C VAL A 27 8.22 2.36 8.16
N ALA A 28 7.64 3.27 8.93
CA ALA A 28 7.91 3.37 10.36
C ALA A 28 7.50 2.11 11.14
N ILE A 29 6.36 1.49 10.80
CA ILE A 29 5.94 0.21 11.38
C ILE A 29 6.97 -0.89 11.10
N HIS A 30 7.48 -0.99 9.87
CA HIS A 30 8.51 -1.97 9.54
C HIS A 30 9.81 -1.77 10.30
N LEU A 31 10.23 -0.52 10.49
CA LEU A 31 11.44 -0.22 11.26
C LEU A 31 11.27 -0.61 12.73
N SER A 32 10.08 -0.40 13.32
CA SER A 32 9.80 -0.83 14.68
C SER A 32 9.61 -2.34 14.81
N ALA A 33 9.07 -3.01 13.77
CA ALA A 33 8.79 -4.44 13.78
C ALA A 33 10.01 -5.32 13.42
N ARG A 34 10.96 -4.76 12.68
CA ARG A 34 12.26 -5.36 12.38
C ARG A 34 13.34 -4.47 12.96
N TYR A 35 13.36 -4.40 14.28
CA TYR A 35 14.30 -3.58 15.04
C TYR A 35 15.43 -4.46 15.59
N PRO A 36 16.69 -3.97 15.63
CA PRO A 36 17.77 -4.69 16.31
C PRO A 36 17.54 -4.59 17.82
N LEU A 37 17.04 -5.67 18.42
CA LEU A 37 16.72 -5.71 19.85
C LEU A 37 17.99 -5.87 20.69
N GLU A 38 18.85 -6.79 20.27
CA GLU A 38 20.13 -7.07 20.91
C GLU A 38 21.19 -7.17 19.83
N THR A 39 22.35 -6.57 20.08
CA THR A 39 23.52 -6.66 19.18
C THR A 39 24.70 -7.09 20.02
N ASP A 40 25.10 -8.35 19.86
CA ASP A 40 26.39 -8.84 20.34
C ASP A 40 27.46 -8.66 19.24
N ARG A 41 28.72 -8.92 19.56
CA ARG A 41 29.87 -8.79 18.64
C ARG A 41 29.72 -9.58 17.33
N PHE A 42 28.95 -10.67 17.34
CA PHE A 42 28.82 -11.57 16.18
C PHE A 42 27.38 -11.73 15.68
N HIS A 43 26.38 -11.28 16.43
CA HIS A 43 24.98 -11.52 16.09
C HIS A 43 24.06 -10.36 16.48
N THR A 44 23.13 -10.04 15.60
CA THR A 44 22.04 -9.10 15.87
C THR A 44 20.71 -9.84 15.87
N THR A 45 20.03 -9.84 17.00
CA THR A 45 18.68 -10.40 17.12
C THR A 45 17.68 -9.34 16.66
N TRP A 46 16.95 -9.65 15.59
CA TRP A 46 15.92 -8.76 15.03
C TRP A 46 14.53 -9.16 15.53
N GLY A 47 13.74 -8.19 15.96
CA GLY A 47 12.38 -8.46 16.42
C GLY A 47 11.51 -7.22 16.53
N ILE A 48 10.30 -7.41 17.06
CA ILE A 48 9.35 -6.32 17.24
C ILE A 48 9.72 -5.54 18.49
N ASN A 49 10.08 -4.27 18.32
CA ASN A 49 10.26 -3.35 19.42
C ASN A 49 8.92 -2.65 19.73
N TYR A 50 8.18 -3.22 20.69
CA TYR A 50 6.88 -2.69 21.11
C TYR A 50 6.96 -1.29 21.70
N SER A 51 8.04 -0.96 22.42
CA SER A 51 8.24 0.41 22.95
C SER A 51 8.37 1.46 21.84
N GLN A 52 8.99 1.10 20.71
CA GLN A 52 9.08 1.99 19.54
C GLN A 52 7.73 2.14 18.83
N LEU A 53 6.92 1.08 18.76
CA LEU A 53 5.55 1.17 18.23
C LEU A 53 4.69 2.06 19.12
N GLU A 54 4.78 1.88 20.44
CA GLU A 54 4.05 2.69 21.41
C GLU A 54 4.44 4.16 21.32
N ARG A 55 5.74 4.49 21.37
CA ARG A 55 6.22 5.87 21.25
C ARG A 55 5.77 6.54 19.95
N ARG A 56 5.70 5.80 18.85
CA ARG A 56 5.40 6.36 17.51
C ARG A 56 3.90 6.45 17.22
N PHE A 57 3.07 5.60 17.84
CA PHE A 57 1.69 5.44 17.41
C PHE A 57 0.65 5.44 18.53
N SER A 58 1.06 5.38 19.81
CA SER A 58 0.10 5.41 20.91
C SER A 58 -0.60 6.76 21.00
N SER A 59 -1.87 6.73 21.41
CA SER A 59 -2.65 7.95 21.62
C SER A 59 -2.03 8.86 22.66
N GLN A 60 -1.41 8.28 23.70
CA GLN A 60 -0.74 9.01 24.78
C GLN A 60 0.51 9.75 24.28
N ALA A 61 1.33 9.12 23.44
CA ALA A 61 2.58 9.72 22.95
C ALA A 61 2.34 10.75 21.83
N THR A 62 1.24 10.63 21.08
CA THR A 62 1.05 11.38 19.82
C THR A 62 -0.17 12.30 19.80
N GLY A 63 -0.95 12.37 20.89
CA GLY A 63 -2.17 13.18 20.94
C GLY A 63 -3.19 12.76 19.86
N LEU A 64 -3.47 11.46 19.75
CA LEU A 64 -4.35 10.82 18.75
C LEU A 64 -3.85 10.78 17.29
N ASN A 65 -2.79 11.52 16.94
CA ASN A 65 -2.27 11.51 15.57
C ASN A 65 -1.83 10.12 15.10
N GLY A 66 -1.27 9.30 16.00
CA GLY A 66 -0.90 7.92 15.71
C GLY A 66 -2.07 7.06 15.22
N SER A 67 -3.27 7.26 15.79
CA SER A 67 -4.49 6.57 15.33
C SER A 67 -4.88 6.99 13.91
N LEU A 68 -4.74 8.28 13.59
CA LEU A 68 -5.01 8.81 12.24
C LEU A 68 -4.04 8.23 11.21
N TRP A 69 -2.75 8.17 11.54
CA TRP A 69 -1.73 7.57 10.67
C TRP A 69 -1.97 6.07 10.43
N ILE A 70 -2.37 5.33 11.48
CA ILE A 70 -2.76 3.92 11.33
C ILE A 70 -3.98 3.79 10.41
N LYS A 71 -5.01 4.65 10.56
CA LYS A 71 -6.16 4.67 9.65
C LYS A 71 -5.74 4.90 8.20
N ASP A 72 -4.71 5.70 7.95
CA ASP A 72 -4.16 5.91 6.61
C ASP A 72 -3.41 4.69 6.06
N VAL A 73 -2.80 3.85 6.91
CA VAL A 73 -2.25 2.54 6.51
C VAL A 73 -3.37 1.62 6.02
N PHE A 74 -4.46 1.50 6.78
CA PHE A 74 -5.64 0.72 6.37
C PHE A 74 -6.24 1.25 5.06
N PHE A 75 -6.37 2.57 4.95
CA PHE A 75 -6.86 3.21 3.74
C PHE A 75 -5.99 2.86 2.53
N THR A 76 -4.66 2.98 2.65
CA THR A 76 -3.74 2.67 1.56
C THR A 76 -3.76 1.18 1.21
N TYR A 77 -3.86 0.30 2.21
CA TYR A 77 -4.02 -1.14 1.99
C TYR A 77 -5.29 -1.45 1.19
N MET A 78 -6.42 -0.80 1.49
CA MET A 78 -7.68 -0.98 0.75
C MET A 78 -7.58 -0.51 -0.71
N ILE A 79 -6.87 0.59 -0.97
CA ILE A 79 -6.61 1.06 -2.34
C ILE A 79 -5.82 0.01 -3.13
N VAL A 80 -4.75 -0.53 -2.55
CA VAL A 80 -3.92 -1.55 -3.22
C VAL A 80 -4.70 -2.85 -3.39
N HIS A 81 -5.42 -3.30 -2.36
CA HIS A 81 -6.29 -4.48 -2.41
C HIS A 81 -7.31 -4.38 -3.55
N ARG A 82 -7.99 -3.24 -3.67
CA ARG A 82 -8.96 -3.01 -4.74
C ARG A 82 -8.31 -3.03 -6.13
N SER A 83 -7.12 -2.45 -6.26
CA SER A 83 -6.38 -2.47 -7.53
C SER A 83 -6.00 -3.90 -7.95
N LEU A 84 -5.65 -4.77 -7.00
CA LEU A 84 -5.38 -6.19 -7.28
C LEU A 84 -6.63 -6.94 -7.73
N LEU A 85 -7.79 -6.66 -7.11
CA LEU A 85 -9.06 -7.25 -7.55
C LEU A 85 -9.41 -6.85 -8.99
N LYS A 86 -9.19 -5.58 -9.37
CA LYS A 86 -9.36 -5.13 -10.76
C LYS A 86 -8.33 -5.77 -11.72
N LEU A 87 -7.12 -6.04 -11.23
CA LEU A 87 -6.06 -6.69 -12.01
C LEU A 87 -6.34 -8.18 -12.32
N SER A 88 -7.27 -8.81 -11.60
CA SER A 88 -7.57 -10.25 -11.70
C SER A 88 -7.78 -10.77 -13.12
N VAL A 89 -8.46 -10.00 -13.99
CA VAL A 89 -8.72 -10.38 -15.39
C VAL A 89 -7.43 -10.41 -16.21
N LEU A 90 -6.53 -9.45 -16.00
CA LEU A 90 -5.25 -9.35 -16.71
C LEU A 90 -4.25 -10.42 -16.25
N LEU A 91 -4.33 -10.89 -15.00
CA LEU A 91 -3.44 -11.95 -14.50
C LEU A 91 -3.68 -13.29 -15.20
N LYS A 92 -4.91 -13.56 -15.68
CA LYS A 92 -5.21 -14.79 -16.42
C LYS A 92 -4.43 -14.86 -17.73
N THR A 93 -4.27 -13.73 -18.41
CA THR A 93 -3.55 -13.64 -19.70
C THR A 93 -2.07 -13.32 -19.56
N LEU A 94 -1.59 -12.99 -18.36
CA LEU A 94 -0.19 -12.70 -18.11
C LEU A 94 0.68 -13.94 -18.36
N ASN A 95 1.75 -13.76 -19.15
CA ASN A 95 2.82 -14.73 -19.26
C ASN A 95 3.95 -14.39 -18.28
N ILE A 96 4.36 -15.36 -17.46
CA ILE A 96 5.48 -15.22 -16.54
C ILE A 96 6.62 -16.02 -17.15
N GLU A 97 7.76 -15.36 -17.38
CA GLU A 97 8.96 -15.97 -17.95
C GLU A 97 10.15 -15.69 -17.02
N THR A 98 10.55 -16.70 -16.26
CA THR A 98 11.73 -16.67 -15.37
C THR A 98 12.83 -17.63 -15.82
N GLY A 99 12.57 -18.44 -16.86
CA GLY A 99 13.48 -19.46 -17.37
C GLY A 99 13.19 -20.87 -16.81
N SER A 100 12.23 -21.00 -15.89
CA SER A 100 11.75 -22.29 -15.38
C SER A 100 10.23 -22.38 -15.54
N GLN A 101 9.78 -23.23 -16.46
CA GLN A 101 8.35 -23.40 -16.76
C GLN A 101 7.56 -23.85 -15.51
N HIS A 102 8.16 -24.69 -14.66
CA HIS A 102 7.52 -25.13 -13.42
C HIS A 102 7.34 -23.98 -12.43
N ALA A 103 8.37 -23.16 -12.22
CA ALA A 103 8.29 -22.01 -11.32
C ALA A 103 7.33 -20.93 -11.84
N ASP A 104 7.28 -20.74 -13.16
CA ASP A 104 6.39 -19.80 -13.83
C ASP A 104 4.92 -20.21 -13.67
N HIS A 105 4.61 -21.49 -13.90
CA HIS A 105 3.27 -22.04 -13.67
C HIS A 105 2.87 -21.91 -12.20
N HIS A 106 3.72 -22.36 -11.28
CA HIS A 106 3.44 -22.32 -9.85
C HIS A 106 3.23 -20.90 -9.33
N SER A 107 4.04 -19.94 -9.79
CA SER A 107 3.89 -18.53 -9.43
C SER A 107 2.55 -17.97 -9.91
N LYS A 108 2.12 -18.33 -11.12
CA LYS A 108 0.83 -17.91 -11.67
C LYS A 108 -0.35 -18.49 -10.89
N GLU A 109 -0.28 -19.76 -10.51
CA GLU A 109 -1.28 -20.42 -9.67
C GLU A 109 -1.41 -19.72 -8.31
N LEU A 110 -0.29 -19.45 -7.63
CA LEU A 110 -0.29 -18.73 -6.34
C LEU A 110 -0.84 -17.30 -6.46
N MET A 111 -0.51 -16.59 -7.53
CA MET A 111 -1.07 -15.26 -7.78
C MET A 111 -2.59 -15.30 -7.94
N LEU A 112 -3.11 -16.24 -8.73
CA LEU A 112 -4.55 -16.40 -8.94
C LEU A 112 -5.26 -16.83 -7.65
N ALA A 113 -4.69 -17.78 -6.91
CA ALA A 113 -5.22 -18.23 -5.63
C ALA A 113 -5.28 -17.09 -4.60
N LEU A 114 -4.23 -16.25 -4.52
CA LEU A 114 -4.22 -15.06 -3.68
C LEU A 114 -5.39 -14.14 -4.05
N ILE A 115 -5.57 -13.83 -5.33
CA ILE A 115 -6.67 -12.97 -5.80
C ILE A 115 -8.03 -13.54 -5.45
N ASP A 116 -8.22 -14.85 -5.55
CA ASP A 116 -9.48 -15.50 -5.18
C ASP A 116 -9.75 -15.38 -3.67
N GLN A 117 -8.73 -15.51 -2.82
CA GLN A 117 -8.85 -15.23 -1.39
C GLN A 117 -9.21 -13.75 -1.12
N LEU A 118 -8.65 -12.82 -1.89
CA LEU A 118 -8.97 -11.40 -1.74
C LEU A 118 -10.43 -11.07 -2.10
N LYS A 119 -11.10 -11.89 -2.94
CA LYS A 119 -12.53 -11.70 -3.30
C LYS A 119 -13.47 -12.09 -2.16
N ILE A 120 -13.11 -13.07 -1.34
CA ILE A 120 -13.93 -13.60 -0.23
C ILE A 120 -14.18 -12.53 0.85
N ALA A 121 -13.23 -11.60 1.01
CA ALA A 121 -13.39 -10.42 1.85
C ALA A 121 -13.68 -9.19 0.97
N PRO A 122 -14.91 -9.00 0.47
CA PRO A 122 -15.26 -7.81 -0.29
C PRO A 122 -15.06 -6.61 0.62
N GLY A 123 -14.02 -5.81 0.32
CA GLY A 123 -13.67 -4.65 1.11
C GLY A 123 -14.84 -3.67 1.21
N THR A 124 -14.94 -2.97 2.33
CA THR A 124 -15.94 -1.91 2.59
C THR A 124 -15.72 -0.64 1.75
N PHE A 125 -14.88 -0.71 0.72
CA PHE A 125 -14.44 0.43 -0.07
C PHE A 125 -15.50 0.83 -1.10
N ARG A 126 -16.23 1.90 -0.81
CA ARG A 126 -17.19 2.51 -1.75
C ARG A 126 -16.43 3.35 -2.79
N GLU A 127 -16.15 2.72 -3.94
CA GLU A 127 -15.54 3.39 -5.10
C GLU A 127 -16.33 4.60 -5.55
N SER A 128 -17.66 4.54 -5.43
CA SER A 128 -18.57 5.61 -5.78
C SER A 128 -18.49 6.86 -4.90
N VAL A 129 -17.57 6.89 -3.94
CA VAL A 129 -17.31 8.09 -3.12
C VAL A 129 -15.90 8.64 -3.42
N MET A 130 -15.01 7.84 -4.00
CA MET A 130 -13.63 8.25 -4.31
C MET A 130 -13.36 8.45 -5.81
N PHE A 131 -14.04 7.70 -6.66
CA PHE A 131 -13.79 7.60 -8.10
C PHE A 131 -15.09 7.69 -8.92
N SER A 132 -16.17 8.15 -8.29
CA SER A 132 -17.52 8.15 -8.86
C SER A 132 -17.79 9.16 -9.94
N ASP A 133 -16.97 10.19 -10.02
CA ASP A 133 -17.18 11.19 -11.04
C ASP A 133 -16.54 10.67 -12.32
N THR A 134 -17.44 10.38 -13.27
CA THR A 134 -17.25 10.29 -14.73
C THR A 134 -16.48 11.47 -15.35
N GLN A 135 -15.95 12.36 -14.52
CA GLN A 135 -15.04 13.47 -14.81
C GLN A 135 -13.64 13.26 -14.21
N THR A 136 -13.17 12.02 -14.00
CA THR A 136 -11.72 11.81 -13.80
C THR A 136 -11.03 12.15 -15.13
N SER A 137 -10.78 13.43 -15.36
CA SER A 137 -10.21 13.92 -16.60
C SER A 137 -8.82 13.31 -16.79
N PRO A 138 -8.38 13.03 -18.02
CA PRO A 138 -7.01 12.61 -18.30
C PRO A 138 -5.94 13.50 -17.64
N LYS A 139 -6.27 14.77 -17.36
CA LYS A 139 -5.42 15.74 -16.66
C LYS A 139 -5.15 15.36 -15.20
N ILE A 140 -6.11 14.76 -14.52
CA ILE A 140 -6.00 14.30 -13.13
C ILE A 140 -5.01 13.15 -13.05
N MET A 141 -5.16 12.17 -13.95
CA MET A 141 -4.23 11.05 -14.06
C MET A 141 -2.80 11.53 -14.36
N ASP A 142 -2.65 12.46 -15.29
CA ASP A 142 -1.34 13.02 -15.63
C ASP A 142 -0.70 13.78 -14.45
N THR A 143 -1.52 14.52 -13.69
CA THR A 143 -1.09 15.20 -12.46
C THR A 143 -0.62 14.21 -11.40
N ILE A 144 -1.38 13.13 -11.16
CA ILE A 144 -1.01 12.06 -10.23
C ILE A 144 0.30 11.41 -10.68
N CYS A 145 0.39 11.00 -11.95
CA CYS A 145 1.58 10.37 -12.50
C CYS A 145 2.81 11.27 -12.37
N THR A 146 2.67 12.57 -12.65
CA THR A 146 3.75 13.57 -12.49
C THR A 146 4.18 13.70 -11.03
N LYS A 147 3.23 13.76 -10.07
CA LYS A 147 3.56 13.78 -8.63
C LYS A 147 4.34 12.53 -8.21
N PHE A 148 3.90 11.34 -8.59
CA PHE A 148 4.59 10.09 -8.25
C PHE A 148 5.97 9.97 -8.91
N LYS A 149 6.14 10.44 -10.16
CA LYS A 149 7.47 10.56 -10.81
C LYS A 149 8.40 11.48 -10.02
N ASN A 150 7.89 12.63 -9.56
CA ASN A 150 8.69 13.56 -8.76
C ASN A 150 9.05 12.98 -7.40
N ILE A 151 8.14 12.27 -6.73
CA ILE A 151 8.44 11.56 -5.49
C ILE A 151 9.52 10.49 -5.73
N SER A 152 9.46 9.76 -6.85
CA SER A 152 10.51 8.79 -7.22
C SER A 152 11.89 9.45 -7.39
N ARG A 153 11.94 10.65 -7.98
CA ARG A 153 13.18 11.46 -8.06
C ARG A 153 13.68 11.91 -6.69
N ILE A 154 12.79 12.30 -5.77
CA ILE A 154 13.18 12.65 -4.40
C ILE A 154 13.83 11.46 -3.69
N LEU A 155 13.36 10.24 -3.97
CA LEU A 155 13.94 9.02 -3.38
C LEU A 155 15.38 8.75 -3.86
N ASP A 156 15.82 9.31 -4.99
CA ASP A 156 17.22 9.24 -5.41
C ASP A 156 18.16 9.97 -4.44
N CYS A 157 17.65 10.95 -3.69
CA CYS A 157 18.41 11.67 -2.67
C CYS A 157 18.51 10.92 -1.33
N VAL A 158 17.92 9.73 -1.19
CA VAL A 158 17.99 8.94 0.05
C VAL A 158 19.30 8.16 0.08
N ALA A 159 20.15 8.47 1.07
CA ALA A 159 21.47 7.85 1.24
C ALA A 159 21.42 6.35 1.62
N CYS A 160 20.41 5.94 2.40
CA CYS A 160 20.23 4.54 2.78
C CYS A 160 19.77 3.71 1.57
N ASP A 161 20.62 2.80 1.07
CA ASP A 161 20.33 2.00 -0.14
C ASP A 161 19.08 1.13 0.00
N LYS A 162 18.91 0.45 1.14
CA LYS A 162 17.70 -0.35 1.43
C LYS A 162 16.46 0.53 1.45
N CYS A 163 16.56 1.73 2.01
CA CYS A 163 15.46 2.69 2.11
C CYS A 163 15.10 3.25 0.72
N ARG A 164 16.11 3.56 -0.10
CA ARG A 164 15.93 3.98 -1.50
C ARG A 164 15.26 2.89 -2.32
N LEU A 165 15.74 1.64 -2.22
CA LEU A 165 15.17 0.48 -2.92
C LEU A 165 13.69 0.28 -2.55
N TRP A 166 13.38 0.12 -1.27
CA TRP A 166 12.02 -0.12 -0.82
C TRP A 166 11.12 1.09 -1.00
N GLY A 167 11.66 2.31 -0.89
CA GLY A 167 10.95 3.54 -1.21
C GLY A 167 10.51 3.57 -2.66
N LYS A 168 11.43 3.30 -3.60
CA LYS A 168 11.11 3.31 -5.04
C LYS A 168 10.13 2.21 -5.41
N ALA A 169 10.35 0.99 -4.92
CA ALA A 169 9.44 -0.12 -5.14
C ALA A 169 8.03 0.19 -4.62
N GLN A 170 7.93 0.81 -3.43
CA GLN A 170 6.63 1.14 -2.86
C GLN A 170 5.92 2.28 -3.59
N VAL A 171 6.64 3.34 -3.93
CA VAL A 171 6.08 4.48 -4.70
C VAL A 171 5.63 4.02 -6.09
N GLN A 172 6.39 3.15 -6.75
CA GLN A 172 5.98 2.59 -8.04
C GLN A 172 4.72 1.73 -7.92
N GLY A 173 4.67 0.82 -6.94
CA GLY A 173 3.48 -0.04 -6.76
C GLY A 173 2.23 0.75 -6.39
N LEU A 174 2.35 1.83 -5.60
CA LEU A 174 1.25 2.74 -5.30
C LEU A 174 0.79 3.52 -6.54
N ALA A 175 1.72 3.99 -7.37
CA ALA A 175 1.39 4.63 -8.64
C ALA A 175 0.67 3.66 -9.59
N THR A 176 1.14 2.41 -9.67
CA THR A 176 0.49 1.34 -10.45
C THR A 176 -0.91 1.04 -9.93
N ALA A 177 -1.11 0.99 -8.61
CA ALA A 177 -2.43 0.78 -8.01
C ALA A 177 -3.42 1.88 -8.45
N LEU A 178 -2.99 3.15 -8.39
CA LEU A 178 -3.80 4.29 -8.84
C LEU A 178 -4.06 4.24 -10.35
N LYS A 179 -3.04 3.93 -11.17
CA LYS A 179 -3.20 3.74 -12.63
C LYS A 179 -4.28 2.71 -12.96
N ILE A 180 -4.31 1.58 -12.24
CA ILE A 180 -5.35 0.55 -12.42
C ILE A 180 -6.73 1.05 -11.99
N LEU A 181 -6.83 1.75 -10.85
CA LEU A 181 -8.12 2.19 -10.30
C LEU A 181 -8.78 3.30 -11.11
N PHE A 182 -8.00 4.27 -11.59
CA PHE A 182 -8.45 5.46 -12.28
C PHE A 182 -8.54 5.29 -13.82
N THR A 183 -8.09 4.17 -14.38
CA THR A 183 -8.37 3.91 -15.80
C THR A 183 -9.87 3.62 -15.93
N PRO A 184 -10.63 4.43 -16.70
CA PRO A 184 -12.06 4.25 -16.85
C PRO A 184 -12.34 2.96 -17.62
N THR A 185 -12.60 1.87 -16.91
CA THR A 185 -13.50 0.83 -17.39
C THR A 185 -14.90 1.44 -17.34
N ASN A 186 -15.43 1.83 -18.50
CA ASN A 186 -16.76 2.43 -18.66
C ASN A 186 -17.87 1.51 -18.10
N GLY A 187 -18.12 1.57 -16.78
CA GLY A 187 -19.32 1.05 -16.12
C GLY A 187 -19.50 -0.47 -16.08
N VAL A 188 -18.77 -1.26 -16.86
CA VAL A 188 -18.90 -2.72 -16.87
C VAL A 188 -17.52 -3.27 -17.19
N ILE A 189 -17.04 -4.24 -16.39
CA ILE A 189 -16.08 -5.22 -16.92
C ILE A 189 -16.92 -6.05 -17.90
N GLN A 190 -17.16 -5.51 -19.10
CA GLN A 190 -17.59 -6.36 -20.20
C GLN A 190 -16.41 -7.24 -20.49
N ASP A 191 -16.68 -8.54 -20.45
CA ASP A 191 -15.73 -9.65 -20.55
C ASP A 191 -14.82 -9.61 -21.78
N LYS A 192 -14.96 -8.65 -22.70
CA LYS A 192 -14.12 -8.52 -23.89
C LYS A 192 -14.01 -7.05 -24.28
N LEU A 193 -12.77 -6.60 -24.48
CA LEU A 193 -12.38 -5.35 -25.15
C LEU A 193 -12.66 -4.02 -24.40
N SER A 194 -11.72 -3.60 -23.57
CA SER A 194 -11.31 -2.20 -23.49
C SER A 194 -9.77 -2.19 -23.56
N PRO A 195 -9.12 -1.24 -24.26
CA PRO A 195 -7.69 -1.31 -24.56
C PRO A 195 -6.92 -1.42 -23.24
N ALA A 196 -6.40 -2.62 -23.02
CA ALA A 196 -5.95 -3.10 -21.73
C ALA A 196 -4.97 -2.12 -21.09
N VAL A 197 -5.14 -1.85 -19.79
CA VAL A 197 -4.09 -1.24 -18.98
C VAL A 197 -2.83 -2.07 -19.20
N LYS A 198 -1.92 -1.59 -20.06
CA LYS A 198 -0.64 -2.25 -20.28
C LYS A 198 0.22 -1.97 -19.06
N LEU A 199 0.48 -3.03 -18.31
CA LEU A 199 1.40 -3.02 -17.20
C LEU A 199 2.69 -3.71 -17.62
N ASN A 200 3.81 -3.07 -17.33
CA ASN A 200 5.10 -3.70 -17.49
C ASN A 200 5.37 -4.68 -16.32
N ARG A 201 6.35 -5.57 -16.48
CA ARG A 201 6.74 -6.55 -15.45
C ARG A 201 7.05 -5.88 -14.11
N MET A 202 7.71 -4.72 -14.12
CA MET A 202 8.10 -4.00 -12.92
C MET A 202 6.91 -3.41 -12.17
N GLU A 203 5.91 -2.89 -12.87
CA GLU A 203 4.65 -2.40 -12.31
C GLU A 203 3.92 -3.53 -11.59
N ILE A 204 3.82 -4.71 -12.21
CA ILE A 204 3.18 -5.89 -11.60
C ILE A 204 3.97 -6.33 -10.35
N VAL A 205 5.28 -6.51 -10.47
CA VAL A 205 6.13 -6.91 -9.33
C VAL A 205 6.03 -5.91 -8.19
N SER A 206 6.08 -4.61 -8.49
CA SER A 206 5.98 -3.54 -7.48
C SER A 206 4.62 -3.52 -6.78
N LEU A 207 3.54 -3.82 -7.50
CA LEU A 207 2.19 -3.86 -6.95
C LEU A 207 2.03 -4.97 -5.90
N PHE A 208 2.46 -6.19 -6.21
CA PHE A 208 2.44 -7.30 -5.25
C PHE A 208 3.36 -7.05 -4.06
N ASN A 209 4.54 -6.44 -4.29
CA ASN A 209 5.46 -6.08 -3.20
C ASN A 209 4.85 -5.02 -2.27
N VAL A 210 4.21 -3.98 -2.82
CA VAL A 210 3.46 -3.00 -2.04
C VAL A 210 2.37 -3.67 -1.22
N PHE A 211 1.56 -4.53 -1.83
CA PHE A 211 0.52 -5.25 -1.13
C PHE A 211 1.07 -6.05 0.05
N SER A 212 2.14 -6.82 -0.18
CA SER A 212 2.83 -7.58 0.86
C SER A 212 3.36 -6.67 1.98
N ARG A 213 3.92 -5.50 1.66
CA ARG A 213 4.39 -4.53 2.67
C ARG A 213 3.24 -4.04 3.54
N PHE A 214 2.16 -3.55 2.95
CA PHE A 214 1.02 -3.09 3.74
C PHE A 214 0.36 -4.22 4.54
N SER A 215 0.24 -5.42 3.97
CA SER A 215 -0.26 -6.60 4.67
C SER A 215 0.59 -6.93 5.91
N ASN A 216 1.92 -6.93 5.78
CA ASN A 216 2.83 -7.13 6.91
C ASN A 216 2.71 -6.02 7.96
N SER A 217 2.59 -4.75 7.54
CA SER A 217 2.37 -3.63 8.47
C SER A 217 1.10 -3.84 9.31
N LEU A 218 0.00 -4.28 8.69
CA LEU A 218 -1.23 -4.60 9.41
C LEU A 218 -1.05 -5.79 10.37
N ASN A 219 -0.31 -6.82 9.96
CA ASN A 219 0.01 -7.94 10.83
C ASN A 219 0.85 -7.52 12.04
N TYR A 220 1.85 -6.65 11.86
CA TYR A 220 2.66 -6.11 12.97
C TYR A 220 1.82 -5.26 13.93
N LEU A 221 0.91 -4.43 13.40
CA LEU A 221 -0.04 -3.68 14.24
C LEU A 221 -0.96 -4.61 15.03
N ASN A 222 -1.41 -5.72 14.44
CA ASN A 222 -2.22 -6.72 15.14
C ASN A 222 -1.43 -7.41 16.26
N GLN A 223 -0.17 -7.75 16.02
CA GLN A 223 0.71 -8.32 17.06
C GLN A 223 0.94 -7.34 18.21
N TRP A 224 1.18 -6.06 17.89
CA TRP A 224 1.28 -5.02 18.91
C TRP A 224 -0.01 -4.85 19.71
N ARG A 225 -1.17 -4.84 19.04
CA ARG A 225 -2.47 -4.79 19.73
C ARG A 225 -2.63 -5.95 20.71
N LYS A 226 -2.29 -7.18 20.31
CA LYS A 226 -2.35 -8.36 21.19
C LYS A 226 -1.42 -8.22 22.39
N HIS A 227 -0.19 -7.76 22.18
CA HIS A 227 0.77 -7.52 23.26
C HIS A 227 0.26 -6.47 24.26
N MET A 228 -0.28 -5.34 23.80
CA MET A 228 -0.86 -4.31 24.67
C MET A 228 -2.05 -4.84 25.50
N LEU A 229 -2.87 -5.72 24.93
CA LEU A 229 -3.98 -6.35 25.65
C LEU A 229 -3.48 -7.30 26.74
N LEU A 230 -2.45 -8.10 26.45
CA LEU A 230 -1.83 -8.99 27.45
C LEU A 230 -1.18 -8.21 28.58
N ASP A 231 -0.44 -7.14 28.25
CA ASP A 231 0.21 -6.28 29.25
C ASP A 231 -0.81 -5.57 30.14
N ALA A 232 -1.98 -5.18 29.59
CA ALA A 232 -3.06 -4.56 30.36
C ALA A 232 -3.68 -5.54 31.37
N VAL A 233 -3.90 -6.80 30.95
CA VAL A 233 -4.40 -7.88 31.84
C VAL A 233 -3.40 -8.17 32.95
N ALA A 234 -2.11 -8.31 32.61
CA ALA A 234 -1.06 -8.57 33.60
C ALA A 234 -0.94 -7.46 34.66
N LYS A 235 -1.25 -6.21 34.30
CA LYS A 235 -1.25 -5.06 35.22
C LYS A 235 -2.53 -4.93 36.05
N SER A 236 -3.65 -5.54 35.63
CA SER A 236 -4.89 -5.54 36.41
C SER A 236 -4.96 -6.66 37.45
N ASP A 237 -4.15 -7.70 37.28
CA ASP A 237 -4.03 -8.83 38.22
C ASP A 237 -3.00 -8.57 39.34
N LEU A 238 -2.36 -7.40 39.35
CA LEU A 238 -1.41 -6.89 40.35
C LEU A 238 -2.05 -5.75 41.15
#